data_AF-A0A954GTE1-F1
#
_entry.id   AF-A0A954GTE1-F1
#
_cell.length_a   1.000
_cell.length_b   1.000
_cell.length_c   1.000
_cell.angle_alpha   90.00
_cell.angle_beta   90.00
_cell.angle_gamma   90.00
#
_symmetry.space_group_name_H-M   'P 1'
#
loop_
_entity.id
_entity.type
_entity.pdbx_description
1 polymer ?
#
loop_
_entity_poly.entity_id
_entity_poly.type
_entity_poly.pdbx_seq_one_letter_code
_entity_poly.pdbx_strand_id
1 'polypeptide(L)' 'GGLAARWANAPEVVQKRVGWCLLPQAGVALGLALMVSERLPDTRSVILPLAISTTVVFEIIGPLVTRWHLKQAGEYQST' A
#
# COMPACT_ATOMS: atom_id res chain seq x y z
N GLY A 1 -4.20 -5.61 -6.16
CA GLY A 1 -3.07 -6.41 -6.65
C GLY A 1 -3.50 -7.77 -7.17
N GLY A 2 -3.70 -8.77 -6.30
CA GLY A 2 -3.93 -10.17 -6.72
C GLY A 2 -5.12 -10.40 -7.65
N LEU A 3 -6.25 -9.73 -7.40
CA LEU A 3 -7.40 -9.76 -8.32
C LEU A 3 -7.06 -9.23 -9.72
N ALA A 4 -6.39 -8.07 -9.81
CA ALA A 4 -5.97 -7.50 -11.09
C ALA A 4 -4.98 -8.42 -11.82
N ALA A 5 -4.03 -9.03 -11.09
CA ALA A 5 -3.10 -9.99 -11.67
C ALA A 5 -3.79 -11.26 -12.20
N ARG A 6 -4.86 -11.73 -11.55
CA ARG A 6 -5.70 -12.84 -12.05
C ARG A 6 -6.44 -12.46 -13.31
N TRP A 7 -7.03 -11.27 -13.36
CA TRP A 7 -7.71 -10.76 -14.56
C TRP A 7 -6.74 -10.55 -15.73
N ALA A 8 -5.50 -10.13 -15.45
CA ALA A 8 -4.45 -9.98 -16.45
C ALA A 8 -3.78 -11.31 -16.85
N ASN A 9 -4.22 -12.45 -16.28
CA ASN A 9 -3.63 -13.77 -16.49
C ASN A 9 -2.10 -13.81 -16.25
N ALA A 10 -1.65 -13.06 -15.23
CA ALA A 10 -0.24 -12.98 -14.85
C ALA A 10 0.27 -14.30 -14.25
N PRO A 11 1.59 -14.54 -14.16
CA PRO A 11 2.14 -15.74 -13.52
C PRO A 11 1.64 -15.93 -12.08
N GLU A 12 1.47 -17.18 -11.65
CA GLU A 12 0.88 -17.52 -10.34
C GLU A 12 1.66 -16.89 -9.16
N VAL A 13 2.99 -16.80 -9.29
CA VAL A 13 3.86 -16.12 -8.32
C VAL A 13 3.49 -14.63 -8.15
N VAL A 14 3.19 -13.94 -9.26
CA VAL A 14 2.76 -12.53 -9.25
C VAL A 14 1.36 -12.42 -8.64
N GLN A 15 0.42 -13.28 -9.05
CA GLN A 15 -0.95 -13.28 -8.52
C GLN A 15 -0.99 -13.40 -6.99
N LYS A 16 -0.17 -14.30 -6.42
CA LYS A 16 -0.11 -14.56 -4.98
C LYS A 16 0.61 -13.48 -4.17
N ARG A 17 1.54 -12.72 -4.80
CA ARG A 17 2.49 -11.86 -4.06
C ARG A 17 2.28 -10.37 -4.30
N VAL A 18 1.85 -9.95 -5.49
CA VAL A 18 1.77 -8.52 -5.86
C VAL A 18 0.88 -7.71 -4.93
N GLY A 19 -0.17 -8.31 -4.34
CA GLY A 19 -1.02 -7.62 -3.36
C GLY A 19 -0.26 -7.14 -2.13
N TRP A 20 0.67 -7.95 -1.62
CA TRP A 20 1.48 -7.64 -0.45
C TRP A 20 2.53 -6.57 -0.74
N CYS A 21 3.01 -6.51 -1.98
CA CYS A 21 3.95 -5.47 -2.43
C CYS A 21 3.30 -4.08 -2.59
N LEU A 22 1.97 -4.00 -2.60
CA LEU A 22 1.20 -2.76 -2.76
C LEU A 22 0.74 -2.15 -1.44
N LEU A 23 1.18 -2.66 -0.29
CA LEU A 23 0.82 -2.11 1.02
C LEU A 23 1.27 -0.65 1.25
N PRO A 24 2.50 -0.24 0.84
CA PRO A 24 2.90 1.17 0.91
C PRO A 24 2.06 2.01 -0.06
N GLN A 25 1.22 2.93 0.45
CA GLN A 25 0.28 3.75 -0.36
C GLN A 25 0.14 5.19 0.18
N ALA A 26 1.24 5.83 0.58
CA ALA A 26 1.20 7.17 1.16
C ALA A 26 0.48 8.22 0.27
N GLY A 27 0.76 8.24 -1.03
CA GLY A 27 0.24 9.27 -1.93
C GLY A 27 -1.28 9.29 -2.04
N VAL A 28 -1.90 8.13 -2.35
CA VAL A 28 -3.36 8.04 -2.53
C VAL A 28 -4.08 8.22 -1.19
N ALA A 29 -3.57 7.63 -0.11
CA ALA A 29 -4.18 7.74 1.21
C ALA A 29 -4.22 9.18 1.71
N LEU A 30 -3.10 9.90 1.65
CA LEU A 30 -3.02 11.30 2.07
C LEU A 30 -3.81 12.23 1.13
N GLY A 31 -3.79 11.98 -0.18
CA GLY A 31 -4.56 12.76 -1.14
C GLY A 31 -6.07 12.69 -0.88
N LEU A 32 -6.60 11.50 -0.59
CA LEU A 32 -8.01 11.32 -0.22
C LEU A 32 -8.32 11.94 1.15
N ALA A 33 -7.43 11.79 2.14
CA ALA A 33 -7.62 12.37 3.46
C ALA A 33 -7.68 13.91 3.41
N LEU A 34 -6.80 14.54 2.62
CA LEU A 34 -6.81 15.98 2.37
C LEU A 34 -8.11 16.41 1.70
N MET A 35 -8.50 15.73 0.63
CA MET A 35 -9.74 16.00 -0.10
C MET A 35 -10.98 15.92 0.81
N VAL A 36 -11.05 14.91 1.69
CA VAL A 36 -12.16 14.78 2.64
C VAL A 36 -12.09 15.89 3.68
N SER A 37 -10.89 16.24 4.17
CA SER A 37 -10.72 17.31 5.15
C SER A 37 -11.13 18.70 4.64
N GLU A 38 -11.05 18.92 3.32
CA GLU A 38 -11.50 20.15 2.67
C GLU A 38 -13.02 20.19 2.53
N ARG A 39 -13.66 19.05 2.21
CA ARG A 39 -15.12 18.97 2.04
C ARG A 39 -15.88 18.83 3.34
N LEU A 40 -15.26 18.27 4.37
CA LEU A 40 -15.84 18.03 5.69
C LEU A 40 -14.90 18.61 6.77
N PRO A 41 -14.88 19.94 6.95
CA PRO A 41 -13.93 20.61 7.85
C PRO A 41 -14.04 20.14 9.30
N ASP A 42 -15.26 19.84 9.76
CA ASP A 42 -15.53 19.41 11.13
C ASP A 42 -14.83 18.09 11.50
N THR A 43 -14.52 17.24 10.51
CA THR A 43 -13.86 15.95 10.72
C THR A 43 -12.35 16.00 10.45
N ARG A 44 -11.81 17.14 10.01
CA ARG A 44 -10.40 17.31 9.65
C ARG A 44 -9.45 16.93 10.78
N SER A 45 -9.77 17.32 12.01
CA SER A 45 -8.96 17.04 13.21
C SER A 45 -8.88 15.55 13.55
N VAL A 46 -9.76 14.72 12.98
CA VAL A 46 -9.78 13.27 13.18
C VAL A 46 -9.21 12.54 11.97
N ILE A 47 -9.66 12.89 10.76
CA ILE A 47 -9.32 12.17 9.52
C ILE A 47 -7.85 12.34 9.15
N LEU A 48 -7.29 13.55 9.26
CA LEU A 48 -5.88 13.76 8.87
C LEU A 48 -4.92 13.02 9.80
N PRO A 49 -5.00 13.15 11.14
CA PRO A 49 -4.12 12.39 12.02
C PRO A 49 -4.29 10.88 11.84
N LEU A 50 -5.52 10.38 11.71
CA LEU A 50 -5.78 8.96 11.51
C LEU A 50 -5.11 8.46 10.22
N ALA A 51 -5.35 9.13 9.09
CA ALA A 51 -4.76 8.74 7.80
C ALA A 51 -3.23 8.81 7.82
N ILE A 52 -2.65 9.83 8.45
CA ILE A 52 -1.20 9.96 8.61
C ILE A 52 -0.66 8.82 9.48
N SER A 53 -1.26 8.56 10.64
CA SER A 53 -0.83 7.49 11.54
C SER A 53 -0.90 6.12 10.87
N THR A 54 -1.98 5.81 10.15
CA THR A 54 -2.07 4.56 9.39
C THR A 54 -1.03 4.49 8.28
N THR A 55 -0.80 5.61 7.58
CA THR A 55 0.21 5.68 6.52
C THR A 55 1.61 5.38 7.06
N VAL A 56 1.99 5.98 8.18
CA VAL A 56 3.28 5.72 8.84
C VAL A 56 3.44 4.23 9.16
N VAL A 57 2.40 3.59 9.70
CA VAL A 57 2.43 2.16 10.01
C VAL A 57 2.64 1.33 8.73
N PHE A 58 1.93 1.62 7.65
CA PHE A 58 2.06 0.91 6.38
C PHE A 58 3.40 1.18 5.66
N GLU A 59 3.97 2.37 5.80
CA GLU A 59 5.28 2.68 5.21
C GLU A 59 6.45 2.09 6.01
N ILE A 60 6.26 1.76 7.29
CA ILE A 60 7.27 1.02 8.09
C ILE A 60 7.18 -0.48 7.81
N ILE A 61 5.97 -1.04 7.85
CA ILE A 61 5.75 -2.49 7.68
C ILE A 61 5.85 -2.91 6.21
N GLY A 62 5.33 -2.09 5.31
CA GLY A 62 5.20 -2.37 3.89
C GLY A 62 6.52 -2.74 3.23
N PRO A 63 7.62 -1.97 3.36
CA PRO A 63 8.92 -2.32 2.78
C PRO A 63 9.46 -3.67 3.29
N LEU A 64 9.23 -4.01 4.56
CA LEU A 64 9.66 -5.30 5.12
C LEU A 64 8.88 -6.45 4.46
N VAL A 65 7.57 -6.31 4.35
CA VAL A 65 6.68 -7.29 3.69
C VAL A 65 7.01 -7.40 2.20
N THR A 66 7.14 -6.28 1.50
CA THR A 66 7.53 -6.24 0.08
C THR A 66 8.86 -6.95 -0.16
N ARG A 67 9.90 -6.67 0.65
CA ARG A 67 11.19 -7.37 0.54
C ARG A 67 11.06 -8.87 0.77
N TRP A 68 10.26 -9.30 1.75
CA TRP A 68 10.04 -10.72 2.01
C TRP A 68 9.31 -11.43 0.87
N HIS A 69 8.32 -10.77 0.25
CA HIS A 69 7.62 -11.32 -0.90
C HIS A 69 8.48 -11.35 -2.17
N LEU A 70 9.28 -10.32 -2.43
CA LEU A 70 10.23 -10.27 -3.55
C LEU A 70 11.29 -11.37 -3.42
N LYS A 71 11.83 -11.60 -2.22
CA LYS A 71 12.80 -12.70 -1.98
C LYS A 71 12.22 -14.05 -2.34
N GLN A 72 10.99 -14.33 -1.91
CA GLN A 72 10.33 -15.59 -2.23
C GLN A 72 9.86 -15.69 -3.69
N ALA A 73 9.71 -14.56 -4.39
CA ALA A 73 9.46 -14.55 -5.83
C ALA A 73 10.73 -14.83 -6.64
N GLY A 74 11.92 -14.78 -6.00
CA GLY A 74 13.21 -14.83 -6.70
C GLY A 74 13.60 -13.50 -7.37
N GLU A 75 12.88 -12.42 -7.06
CA GLU A 75 13.02 -11.10 -7.70
C GLU A 75 13.76 -10.08 -6.82
N TYR A 76 14.31 -10.52 -5.69
CA TYR A 76 15.12 -9.67 -4.80
C TYR A 76 16.61 -9.83 -5.11
N GLN A 77 17.20 -8.85 -5.78
CA GLN A 77 18.66 -8.73 -5.91
C GLN A 77 19.23 -7.92 -4.75
N SER A 78 20.12 -8.54 -3.97
CA SER A 78 21.02 -7.81 -3.06
C SER A 78 22.22 -7.31 -3.86
N THR A 79 22.18 -6.05 -4.28
CA THR A 79 23.40 -5.31 -4.61
C THR A 79 24.15 -4.99 -3.32
#